data_AF-V2XY41-F1
#
_entry.id   AF-V2XY41-F1
#
_cell.length_a   1.000
_cell.length_b   1.000
_cell.length_c   1.000
_cell.angle_alpha   90.00
_cell.angle_beta   90.00
_cell.angle_gamma   90.00
#
_symmetry.space_group_name_H-M   'P 1'
#
loop_
_entity.id
_entity.type
_entity.pdbx_description
1 polymer ?
#
loop_
_entity_poly.entity_id
_entity_poly.type
_entity_poly.pdbx_seq_one_letter_code
_entity_poly.pdbx_strand_id
1 'polypeptide(L)'
;MLNLHHRPPEPSVPVQQSDMNAQNDPIPSIHVGRVSLDQNSILTTDTYATDDTGSSATTIWGPGTLSGKAIKSLGEASLRGVEKLLIRWKFAKISQVLASEAKNGKLEKIHDDLLELSRLDFYDAKVRHKALRLIMMQIGSGETTHLTMCIVKWPRGEIRIFLSEMFAFMPLLWKDASRPVDSVLRNQLDLITIYRTAQTPNEGHEIIPFLTFISRLADENHTARVAVIEAGLIGFLVAFHQDKTIDAPDGTAEARGVLSIFLSDPQLRTACEFHRLNLVWPRGSSHIPLTKYSLDMGNLTPNRRRLAWRSAERAKIRERLCEIQVVLGMPVYFVQDCEKDIFDVCFDLISFPEIMMGNRDWDLRRLALSLLLRCLAISPIVRSTLKAVLVMLSFEENLDFFHRIIYPLLHLETGNSSIVTQLSEAIHTHHTIKDPIDYFVDFAVDVASGSQTSARAVLDADIISLLSHTTHDPNTKGELLARFVAAAGFSQPYPNPALIYNRDQRRRSGTV
;
A
#
# COMPACT_ATOMS: atom_id res chain seq x y z
N MET A 1 0.42 -3.19 77.86
CA MET A 1 1.46 -3.23 76.81
C MET A 1 0.74 -3.11 75.46
N LEU A 2 0.42 -1.89 75.06
CA LEU A 2 1.15 -1.06 74.08
C LEU A 2 0.95 -1.53 72.63
N ASN A 3 0.02 -0.83 71.97
CA ASN A 3 -0.11 -0.65 70.52
C ASN A 3 1.20 -0.17 69.89
N LEU A 4 1.44 -0.51 68.62
CA LEU A 4 1.80 0.43 67.52
C LEU A 4 2.04 -0.35 66.22
N HIS A 5 1.09 -0.26 65.28
CA HIS A 5 1.30 -0.54 63.87
C HIS A 5 1.93 0.69 63.20
N HIS A 6 3.09 0.50 62.58
CA HIS A 6 3.71 1.50 61.71
C HIS A 6 3.08 1.47 60.31
N ARG A 7 2.49 2.60 59.93
CA ARG A 7 2.08 2.96 58.56
C ARG A 7 3.21 3.81 57.95
N PRO A 8 3.64 3.58 56.70
CA PRO A 8 4.61 4.45 56.04
C PRO A 8 3.93 5.75 55.54
N PRO A 9 4.68 6.87 55.42
CA PRO A 9 4.13 8.16 55.06
C PRO A 9 3.94 8.33 53.54
N GLU A 10 2.86 9.00 53.17
CA GLU A 10 2.60 9.51 51.81
C GLU A 10 3.53 10.69 51.48
N PRO A 11 3.97 10.83 50.22
CA PRO A 11 4.73 11.99 49.78
C PRO A 11 3.79 13.17 49.46
N SER A 12 4.03 14.28 50.14
CA SER A 12 3.41 15.59 49.91
C SER A 12 3.87 16.21 48.59
N VAL A 13 2.92 16.48 47.69
CA VAL A 13 3.11 17.27 46.46
C VAL A 13 3.01 18.77 46.80
N PRO A 14 3.98 19.61 46.41
CA PRO A 14 3.86 21.05 46.57
C PRO A 14 3.03 21.65 45.42
N VAL A 15 1.98 22.38 45.78
CA VAL A 15 1.22 23.26 44.90
C VAL A 15 2.06 24.52 44.65
N GLN A 16 2.62 24.66 43.44
CA GLN A 16 3.18 25.92 42.97
C GLN A 16 2.07 26.74 42.30
N GLN A 17 1.64 27.77 43.01
CA GLN A 17 0.91 28.91 42.48
C GLN A 17 1.86 29.70 41.56
N SER A 18 1.53 29.78 40.27
CA SER A 18 2.23 30.66 39.32
C SER A 18 1.45 31.95 39.18
N ASP A 19 2.05 33.03 39.64
CA ASP A 19 1.59 34.40 39.47
C ASP A 19 1.68 34.80 37.99
N MET A 20 0.53 35.19 37.42
CA MET A 20 0.47 35.92 36.16
C MET A 20 0.93 37.35 36.37
N ASN A 21 2.20 37.64 36.05
CA ASN A 21 2.67 39.00 35.82
C ASN A 21 2.72 39.27 34.31
N ALA A 22 1.76 40.07 33.85
CA ALA A 22 1.76 40.69 32.53
C ALA A 22 2.76 41.86 32.52
N GLN A 23 3.95 41.62 31.96
CA GLN A 23 4.93 42.66 31.68
C GLN A 23 4.83 43.04 30.20
N ASN A 24 4.31 44.24 29.96
CA ASN A 24 4.28 44.89 28.65
C ASN A 24 5.69 45.36 28.30
N ASP A 25 6.29 44.79 27.26
CA ASP A 25 7.49 45.34 26.60
C ASP A 25 7.16 45.95 25.23
N PRO A 26 7.88 47.00 24.81
CA PRO A 26 7.48 47.88 23.73
C PRO A 26 7.91 47.38 22.34
N ILE A 27 7.08 47.71 21.37
CA ILE A 27 7.25 47.53 19.92
C ILE A 27 8.59 48.13 19.46
N PRO A 28 9.48 47.38 18.78
CA PRO A 28 10.63 47.97 18.10
C PRO A 28 10.20 48.59 16.77
N SER A 29 10.58 49.85 16.58
CA SER A 29 10.35 50.63 15.37
C SER A 29 10.96 49.96 14.14
N ILE A 30 10.15 49.77 13.10
CA ILE A 30 10.59 49.35 11.78
C ILE A 30 11.42 50.48 11.15
N HIS A 31 12.72 50.24 11.03
CA HIS A 31 13.64 51.09 10.31
C HIS A 31 13.55 50.75 8.81
N VAL A 32 13.01 51.69 8.02
CA VAL A 32 12.94 51.61 6.56
C VAL A 32 14.36 51.83 6.01
N GLY A 33 15.04 50.71 5.74
CA GLY A 33 16.36 50.66 5.12
C GLY A 33 16.28 50.55 3.60
N ARG A 34 16.95 51.49 2.93
CA ARG A 34 17.08 51.71 1.48
C ARG A 34 17.32 50.46 0.61
N VAL A 35 16.56 50.45 -0.48
CA VAL A 35 16.75 49.86 -1.81
C VAL A 35 18.22 49.71 -2.24
N SER A 36 18.61 48.47 -2.56
CA SER A 36 19.64 48.16 -3.56
C SER A 36 19.00 47.28 -4.63
N LEU A 37 18.78 47.86 -5.81
CA LEU A 37 18.22 47.21 -7.00
C LEU A 37 19.32 46.44 -7.72
N ASP A 38 19.42 45.13 -7.47
CA ASP A 38 20.08 44.23 -8.40
C ASP A 38 19.10 43.88 -9.53
N GLN A 39 19.20 44.64 -10.62
CA GLN A 39 18.54 44.36 -11.88
C GLN A 39 19.22 43.17 -12.56
N ASN A 40 18.62 41.98 -12.45
CA ASN A 40 18.68 40.92 -13.45
C ASN A 40 17.51 39.94 -13.24
N SER A 41 16.29 40.48 -13.21
CA SER A 41 15.06 39.70 -13.36
C SER A 41 14.75 39.63 -14.86
N ILE A 42 15.13 38.51 -15.47
CA ILE A 42 14.69 38.16 -16.82
C ILE A 42 13.22 37.77 -16.71
N LEU A 43 12.36 38.49 -17.45
CA LEU A 43 10.95 38.20 -17.65
C LEU A 43 10.69 36.69 -17.80
N THR A 44 10.17 36.06 -16.75
CA THR A 44 9.41 34.81 -16.86
C THR A 44 8.12 35.16 -17.58
N THR A 45 8.12 34.96 -18.89
CA THR A 45 6.92 35.08 -19.71
C THR A 45 6.15 33.80 -19.49
N ASP A 46 5.20 33.81 -18.54
CA ASP A 46 4.22 32.74 -18.36
C ASP A 46 3.43 32.58 -19.66
N THR A 47 3.96 31.74 -20.54
CA THR A 47 3.33 31.39 -21.80
C THR A 47 2.43 30.22 -21.47
N TYR A 48 1.32 30.52 -20.78
CA TYR A 48 0.18 29.61 -20.73
C TYR A 48 -0.07 29.15 -22.16
N ALA A 49 -0.16 27.83 -22.37
CA ALA A 49 -0.81 27.30 -23.54
C ALA A 49 -2.14 28.05 -23.63
N THR A 50 -2.22 28.96 -24.61
CA THR A 50 -3.47 29.60 -24.93
C THR A 50 -4.27 28.48 -25.56
N ASP A 51 -5.00 27.74 -24.73
CA ASP A 51 -6.21 27.08 -25.16
C ASP A 51 -6.91 28.10 -26.03
N ASP A 52 -7.04 27.76 -27.32
CA ASP A 52 -7.67 28.56 -28.35
C ASP A 52 -8.93 29.13 -27.73
N THR A 53 -8.83 30.36 -27.24
CA THR A 53 -9.99 31.08 -26.76
C THR A 53 -10.66 31.37 -28.08
N GLY A 54 -11.63 30.51 -28.43
CA GLY A 54 -12.54 30.64 -29.55
C GLY A 54 -13.38 31.88 -29.35
N SER A 55 -12.72 33.03 -29.31
CA SER A 55 -13.31 34.33 -29.42
C SER A 55 -13.92 34.31 -30.80
N SER A 56 -15.24 34.20 -30.82
CA SER A 56 -16.10 34.39 -31.98
C SER A 56 -16.08 35.87 -32.41
N ALA A 57 -14.89 36.49 -32.40
CA ALA A 57 -14.63 37.78 -32.97
C ALA A 57 -14.60 37.59 -34.48
N THR A 58 -15.71 37.92 -35.12
CA THR A 58 -15.84 38.12 -36.56
C THR A 58 -14.69 39.00 -37.03
N THR A 59 -13.60 38.37 -37.46
CA THR A 59 -12.40 39.09 -37.88
C THR A 59 -12.76 39.67 -39.24
N ILE A 60 -12.97 40.98 -39.30
CA ILE A 60 -13.11 41.70 -40.56
C ILE A 60 -11.86 41.37 -41.37
N TRP A 61 -12.03 40.69 -42.51
CA TRP A 61 -10.94 40.28 -43.39
C TRP A 61 -10.35 41.51 -44.07
N GLY A 62 -9.39 42.15 -43.40
CA GLY A 62 -8.57 43.19 -43.98
C GLY A 62 -7.22 42.61 -44.45
N PRO A 63 -6.58 43.17 -45.50
CA PRO A 63 -5.25 42.77 -45.92
C PRO A 63 -4.18 42.84 -44.80
N GLY A 64 -4.41 43.63 -43.74
CA GLY A 64 -3.56 43.68 -42.54
C GLY A 64 -3.71 42.47 -41.59
N THR A 65 -4.77 41.67 -41.69
CA THR A 65 -5.01 40.54 -40.79
C THR A 65 -4.07 39.37 -41.06
N LEU A 66 -3.73 39.11 -42.33
CA LEU A 66 -2.80 38.06 -42.72
C LEU A 66 -1.35 38.40 -42.30
N SER A 67 -0.92 39.65 -42.50
CA SER A 67 0.41 40.10 -42.06
C SER A 67 0.52 40.11 -40.54
N GLY A 68 -0.52 40.55 -39.81
CA GLY A 68 -0.57 40.47 -38.35
C GLY A 68 -0.45 39.04 -37.82
N LYS A 69 -1.16 38.07 -38.42
CA LYS A 69 -1.03 36.64 -38.07
C LYS A 69 0.36 36.09 -38.36
N ALA A 70 0.96 36.44 -39.50
CA ALA A 70 2.30 36.01 -39.86
C ALA A 70 3.35 36.55 -38.87
N ILE A 71 3.30 37.84 -38.53
CA ILE A 71 4.21 38.46 -37.55
C ILE A 71 4.04 37.81 -36.17
N LYS A 72 2.79 37.58 -35.71
CA LYS A 72 2.53 36.89 -34.45
C LYS A 72 3.14 35.48 -34.44
N SER A 73 2.90 34.69 -35.50
CA SER A 73 3.44 33.33 -35.61
C SER A 73 4.98 33.31 -35.66
N LEU A 74 5.59 34.27 -36.32
CA LEU A 74 7.05 34.42 -36.36
C LEU A 74 7.59 34.78 -34.98
N GLY A 75 6.94 35.71 -34.27
CA GLY A 75 7.31 36.07 -32.90
C GLY A 75 7.24 34.88 -31.94
N GLU A 76 6.15 34.11 -31.97
CA GLU A 76 6.00 32.88 -31.18
C GLU A 76 7.06 31.83 -31.54
N ALA A 77 7.34 31.62 -32.83
CA ALA A 77 8.37 30.70 -33.29
C ALA A 77 9.78 31.12 -32.86
N SER A 78 10.09 32.42 -32.95
CA SER A 78 11.36 32.99 -32.49
C SER A 78 11.53 32.85 -30.97
N LEU A 79 10.49 33.14 -30.18
CA LEU A 79 10.52 32.97 -28.72
C LEU A 79 10.78 31.50 -28.33
N ARG A 80 10.03 30.57 -28.93
CA ARG A 80 10.24 29.11 -28.72
C ARG A 80 11.64 28.66 -29.17
N GLY A 81 12.19 29.28 -30.22
CA GLY A 81 13.54 29.00 -30.71
C GLY A 81 14.62 29.42 -29.71
N VAL A 82 14.51 30.64 -29.17
CA VAL A 82 15.44 31.18 -28.16
C VAL A 82 15.37 30.36 -26.87
N GLU A 83 14.17 30.02 -26.41
CA GLU A 83 13.96 29.19 -25.22
C GLU A 83 14.63 27.81 -25.37
N LYS A 84 14.45 27.13 -26.50
CA LYS A 84 15.10 25.84 -26.77
C LYS A 84 16.62 25.93 -26.79
N LEU A 85 17.18 27.02 -27.32
CA LEU A 85 18.63 27.26 -27.30
C LEU A 85 19.13 27.50 -25.87
N LEU A 86 18.40 28.29 -25.07
CA LEU A 86 18.74 28.56 -23.69
C LEU A 86 18.71 27.30 -22.83
N ILE A 87 17.68 26.45 -22.98
CA ILE A 87 17.59 25.15 -22.30
C ILE A 87 18.75 24.23 -22.71
N ARG A 88 19.09 24.15 -24.00
CA ARG A 88 20.24 23.37 -24.49
C ARG A 88 21.56 23.84 -23.89
N TRP A 89 21.76 25.15 -23.82
CA TRP A 89 22.94 25.74 -23.22
C TRP A 89 23.02 25.47 -21.71
N LYS A 90 21.89 25.59 -20.99
CA LYS A 90 21.80 25.20 -19.58
C LYS A 90 22.22 23.75 -19.38
N PHE A 91 21.67 22.80 -20.14
CA PHE A 91 22.08 21.40 -20.03
C PHE A 91 23.56 21.16 -20.34
N ALA A 92 24.11 21.80 -21.37
CA ALA A 92 25.53 21.67 -21.69
C ALA A 92 26.41 22.14 -20.52
N LYS A 93 26.04 23.26 -19.90
CA LYS A 93 26.72 23.80 -18.72
C LYS A 93 26.57 22.88 -17.50
N ILE A 94 25.37 22.37 -17.23
CA ILE A 94 25.10 21.43 -16.14
C ILE A 94 25.95 20.17 -16.32
N SER A 95 25.91 19.54 -17.50
CA SER A 95 26.69 18.33 -17.78
C SER A 95 28.20 18.56 -17.67
N GLN A 96 28.71 19.70 -18.15
CA GLN A 96 30.12 20.04 -18.02
C GLN A 96 30.53 20.18 -16.55
N VAL A 97 29.69 20.84 -15.75
CA VAL A 97 30.02 21.09 -14.35
C VAL A 97 29.82 19.85 -13.50
N LEU A 98 28.82 19.00 -13.75
CA LEU A 98 28.69 17.71 -13.04
C LEU A 98 29.86 16.76 -13.34
N ALA A 99 30.47 16.86 -14.53
CA ALA A 99 31.65 16.07 -14.87
C ALA A 99 32.96 16.61 -14.26
N SER A 100 32.97 17.86 -13.79
CA SER A 100 34.13 18.47 -13.14
C SER A 100 33.86 18.56 -11.64
N GLU A 101 34.78 18.15 -10.76
CA GLU A 101 34.64 18.36 -9.31
C GLU A 101 34.66 19.86 -8.96
N ALA A 102 33.53 20.53 -9.17
CA ALA A 102 33.45 21.98 -9.15
C ALA A 102 33.31 22.52 -7.73
N LYS A 103 33.89 23.70 -7.50
CA LYS A 103 33.82 24.43 -6.22
C LYS A 103 32.36 24.67 -5.79
N ASN A 104 32.08 24.40 -4.51
CA ASN A 104 30.76 24.25 -3.88
C ASN A 104 29.69 25.29 -4.28
N GLY A 105 30.04 26.58 -4.44
CA GLY A 105 29.03 27.64 -4.68
C GLY A 105 28.39 27.63 -6.08
N LYS A 106 29.00 27.01 -7.09
CA LYS A 106 28.40 26.91 -8.43
C LYS A 106 27.40 25.75 -8.55
N LEU A 107 27.52 24.76 -7.67
CA LEU A 107 26.81 23.50 -7.76
C LEU A 107 25.35 23.63 -7.32
N GLU A 108 25.09 24.46 -6.30
CA GLU A 108 23.74 24.78 -5.83
C GLU A 108 22.86 25.37 -6.95
N LYS A 109 23.35 26.41 -7.64
CA LYS A 109 22.63 27.03 -8.77
C LYS A 109 22.35 26.03 -9.91
N ILE A 110 23.24 25.06 -10.10
CA ILE A 110 23.08 24.02 -11.12
C ILE A 110 21.97 23.04 -10.74
N HIS A 111 21.90 22.64 -9.46
CA HIS A 111 20.82 21.78 -9.00
C HIS A 111 19.48 22.53 -8.96
N ASP A 112 19.45 23.82 -8.61
CA ASP A 112 18.26 24.66 -8.74
C ASP A 112 17.78 24.71 -10.19
N ASP A 113 18.67 24.97 -11.16
CA ASP A 113 18.35 24.94 -12.59
C ASP A 113 17.86 23.54 -13.04
N LEU A 114 18.44 22.46 -12.50
CA LEU A 114 18.10 21.09 -12.85
C LEU A 114 16.72 20.68 -12.32
N LEU A 115 16.41 21.08 -11.08
CA LEU A 115 15.12 20.86 -10.43
C LEU A 115 14.03 21.69 -11.11
N GLU A 116 14.31 22.94 -11.49
CA GLU A 116 13.37 23.74 -12.27
C GLU A 116 13.01 23.00 -13.57
N LEU A 117 14.01 22.56 -14.33
CA LEU A 117 13.83 21.83 -15.59
C LEU A 117 13.12 20.47 -15.44
N SER A 118 13.00 19.94 -14.22
CA SER A 118 12.27 18.69 -13.94
C SER A 118 10.80 18.90 -13.57
N ARG A 119 10.37 20.14 -13.26
CA ARG A 119 8.99 20.45 -12.85
C ARG A 119 7.94 19.95 -13.84
N LEU A 120 6.91 19.31 -13.30
CA LEU A 120 5.75 18.84 -14.06
C LEU A 120 5.01 20.02 -14.68
N ASP A 121 4.55 19.87 -15.93
CA ASP A 121 3.76 20.85 -16.70
C ASP A 121 4.47 22.15 -17.15
N PHE A 122 5.69 22.44 -16.68
CA PHE A 122 6.43 23.65 -17.10
C PHE A 122 7.30 23.44 -18.36
N TYR A 123 7.74 22.21 -18.62
CA TYR A 123 8.66 21.90 -19.71
C TYR A 123 8.20 20.68 -20.52
N ASP A 124 8.54 20.67 -21.81
CA ASP A 124 8.32 19.52 -22.69
C ASP A 124 8.87 18.22 -22.06
N ALA A 125 8.16 17.11 -22.23
CA ALA A 125 8.53 15.81 -21.66
C ALA A 125 10.00 15.41 -21.97
N LYS A 126 10.54 15.80 -23.13
CA LYS A 126 11.95 15.55 -23.50
C LYS A 126 12.95 16.32 -22.64
N VAL A 127 12.65 17.56 -22.29
CA VAL A 127 13.47 18.41 -21.41
C VAL A 127 13.44 17.85 -20.00
N ARG A 128 12.23 17.57 -19.49
CA ARG A 128 12.04 16.96 -18.17
C ARG A 128 12.76 15.62 -18.05
N HIS A 129 12.59 14.73 -19.03
CA HIS A 129 13.27 13.44 -19.06
C HIS A 129 14.80 13.57 -18.98
N LYS A 130 15.37 14.55 -19.69
CA LYS A 130 16.81 14.83 -19.64
C LYS A 130 17.26 15.36 -18.27
N ALA A 131 16.45 16.20 -17.62
CA ALA A 131 16.72 16.67 -16.27
C ALA A 131 16.65 15.52 -15.24
N LEU A 132 15.57 14.73 -15.28
CA LEU A 132 15.40 13.55 -14.44
C LEU A 132 16.53 12.53 -14.63
N ARG A 133 17.01 12.34 -15.86
CA ARG A 133 18.16 11.46 -16.14
C ARG A 133 19.43 11.88 -15.38
N LEU A 134 19.71 13.17 -15.29
CA LEU A 134 20.85 13.68 -14.52
C LEU A 134 20.60 13.58 -13.00
N ILE A 135 19.38 13.81 -12.54
CA ILE A 135 19.00 13.62 -11.13
C ILE A 135 19.16 12.16 -10.72
N MET A 136 18.64 11.22 -11.52
CA MET A 136 18.75 9.78 -11.28
C MET A 136 20.21 9.31 -11.29
N MET A 137 21.05 9.89 -12.16
CA MET A 137 22.49 9.63 -12.16
C MET A 137 23.14 10.04 -10.83
N GLN A 138 22.81 11.23 -10.31
CA GLN A 138 23.33 11.72 -9.02
C GLN A 138 22.81 10.93 -7.81
N ILE A 139 21.55 10.48 -7.87
CA ILE A 139 21.01 9.58 -6.84
C ILE A 139 21.71 8.22 -6.91
N GLY A 140 21.93 7.68 -8.10
CA GLY A 140 22.65 6.42 -8.32
C GLY A 140 24.10 6.46 -7.83
N SER A 141 24.81 7.58 -8.04
CA SER A 141 26.18 7.76 -7.54
C SER A 141 26.28 8.10 -6.04
N GLY A 142 25.16 8.35 -5.36
CA GLY A 142 25.13 8.75 -3.95
C GLY A 142 25.54 10.20 -3.67
N GLU A 143 25.83 11.00 -4.72
CA GLU A 143 26.25 12.41 -4.64
C GLU A 143 25.06 13.37 -4.45
N THR A 144 24.22 13.10 -3.45
CA THR A 144 22.92 13.77 -3.31
C THR A 144 22.90 15.00 -2.42
N THR A 145 24.01 15.34 -1.75
CA THR A 145 24.05 16.41 -0.74
C THR A 145 23.53 17.75 -1.27
N HIS A 146 24.05 18.21 -2.40
CA HIS A 146 23.63 19.50 -2.96
C HIS A 146 22.22 19.45 -3.56
N LEU A 147 21.83 18.31 -4.14
CA LEU A 147 20.48 18.10 -4.63
C LEU A 147 19.46 18.20 -3.48
N THR A 148 19.73 17.52 -2.37
CA THR A 148 18.91 17.56 -1.16
C THR A 148 18.78 18.99 -0.62
N MET A 149 19.88 19.73 -0.51
CA MET A 149 19.87 21.14 -0.09
C MET A 149 19.00 22.05 -0.97
N CYS A 150 18.85 21.74 -2.26
CA CYS A 150 17.99 22.52 -3.16
C CYS A 150 16.52 22.09 -3.04
N ILE A 151 16.24 20.79 -2.95
CA ILE A 151 14.86 20.26 -2.80
C ILE A 151 14.20 20.79 -1.52
N VAL A 152 14.94 20.90 -0.41
CA VAL A 152 14.34 21.37 0.86
C VAL A 152 13.87 22.82 0.86
N LYS A 153 14.29 23.61 -0.13
CA LYS A 153 13.81 24.99 -0.35
C LYS A 153 12.46 25.02 -1.07
N TRP A 154 12.07 23.92 -1.72
CA TRP A 154 10.81 23.85 -2.46
C TRP A 154 9.60 23.84 -1.52
N PRO A 155 8.44 24.35 -1.97
CA PRO A 155 7.18 24.15 -1.26
C PRO A 155 6.87 22.65 -1.09
N ARG A 156 6.28 22.28 0.06
CA ARG A 156 5.85 20.90 0.37
C ARG A 156 5.15 20.19 -0.79
N GLY A 157 4.24 20.90 -1.46
CA GLY A 157 3.47 20.36 -2.58
C GLY A 157 4.34 19.95 -3.77
N GLU A 158 5.39 20.73 -4.07
CA GLU A 158 6.32 20.43 -5.15
C GLU A 158 7.25 19.27 -4.81
N ILE A 159 7.78 19.24 -3.57
CA ILE A 159 8.57 18.08 -3.08
C ILE A 159 7.74 16.80 -3.20
N ARG A 160 6.47 16.85 -2.76
CA ARG A 160 5.57 15.70 -2.83
C ARG A 160 5.35 15.21 -4.27
N ILE A 161 5.04 16.13 -5.19
CA ILE A 161 4.81 15.78 -6.61
C ILE A 161 6.08 15.17 -7.21
N PHE A 162 7.23 15.81 -7.01
CA PHE A 162 8.52 15.32 -7.50
C PHE A 162 8.85 13.92 -6.98
N LEU A 163 8.74 13.69 -5.67
CA LEU A 163 9.01 12.37 -5.08
C LEU A 163 8.00 11.31 -5.50
N SER A 164 6.73 11.67 -5.70
CA SER A 164 5.72 10.70 -6.17
C SER A 164 6.04 10.18 -7.57
N GLU A 165 6.59 11.03 -8.44
CA GLU A 165 7.10 10.62 -9.76
C GLU A 165 8.31 9.69 -9.61
N MET A 166 9.24 10.00 -8.70
CA MET A 166 10.40 9.14 -8.44
C MET A 166 10.00 7.76 -7.89
N PHE A 167 9.10 7.71 -6.91
CA PHE A 167 8.62 6.46 -6.32
C PHE A 167 7.88 5.58 -7.35
N ALA A 168 7.26 6.16 -8.36
CA ALA A 168 6.62 5.40 -9.43
C ALA A 168 7.64 4.64 -10.31
N PHE A 169 8.88 5.13 -10.42
CA PHE A 169 9.92 4.51 -11.23
C PHE A 169 10.63 3.35 -10.52
N MET A 170 10.84 3.48 -9.22
CA MET A 170 11.68 2.53 -8.48
C MET A 170 11.19 1.07 -8.51
N PRO A 171 9.87 0.78 -8.51
CA PRO A 171 9.40 -0.60 -8.68
C PRO A 171 9.78 -1.26 -10.00
N LEU A 172 10.29 -0.52 -10.97
CA LEU A 172 10.83 -1.06 -12.21
C LEU A 172 12.24 -1.61 -12.06
N LEU A 173 12.94 -1.32 -10.95
CA LEU A 173 14.23 -1.92 -10.64
C LEU A 173 14.09 -3.43 -10.48
N TRP A 174 13.08 -3.88 -9.75
CA TRP A 174 12.94 -5.30 -9.40
C TRP A 174 11.94 -6.08 -10.27
N LYS A 175 11.25 -5.42 -11.22
CA LYS A 175 10.36 -6.11 -12.16
C LYS A 175 11.15 -6.71 -13.33
N ASP A 176 10.90 -7.99 -13.62
CA ASP A 176 11.45 -8.66 -14.80
C ASP A 176 11.19 -7.87 -16.09
N ALA A 177 12.26 -7.58 -16.83
CA ALA A 177 12.25 -6.86 -18.10
C ALA A 177 11.57 -7.63 -19.26
N SER A 178 10.96 -8.80 -18.97
CA SER A 178 10.37 -9.70 -19.96
C SER A 178 9.00 -9.24 -20.48
N ARG A 179 8.37 -8.24 -19.85
CA ARG A 179 7.05 -7.74 -20.28
C ARG A 179 7.17 -6.82 -21.51
N PRO A 180 6.22 -6.88 -22.46
CA PRO A 180 6.20 -5.99 -23.61
C PRO A 180 6.13 -4.53 -23.16
N VAL A 181 7.11 -3.74 -23.63
CA VAL A 181 7.36 -2.37 -23.17
C VAL A 181 6.67 -1.37 -24.09
N ASP A 182 5.72 -0.59 -23.55
CA ASP A 182 5.16 0.56 -24.25
C ASP A 182 6.15 1.75 -24.30
N SER A 183 5.82 2.80 -25.06
CA SER A 183 6.73 3.95 -25.21
C SER A 183 6.95 4.73 -23.92
N VAL A 184 6.00 4.73 -22.99
CA VAL A 184 6.08 5.42 -21.70
C VAL A 184 7.04 4.67 -20.78
N LEU A 185 6.86 3.36 -20.67
CA LEU A 185 7.70 2.45 -19.91
C LEU A 185 9.13 2.46 -20.45
N ARG A 186 9.33 2.62 -21.76
CA ARG A 186 10.66 2.75 -22.36
C ARG A 186 11.44 3.96 -21.81
N ASN A 187 10.78 5.10 -21.65
CA ASN A 187 11.43 6.27 -21.06
C ASN A 187 11.76 6.00 -19.59
N GLN A 188 10.85 5.41 -18.82
CA GLN A 188 11.10 5.08 -17.42
C GLN A 188 12.26 4.08 -17.27
N LEU A 189 12.36 3.08 -18.14
CA LEU A 189 13.47 2.14 -18.18
C LEU A 189 14.80 2.80 -18.53
N ASP A 190 14.84 3.85 -19.38
CA ASP A 190 16.05 4.63 -19.64
C ASP A 190 16.54 5.33 -18.36
N LEU A 191 15.64 5.88 -17.53
CA LEU A 191 16.01 6.48 -16.25
C LEU A 191 16.60 5.45 -15.28
N ILE A 192 15.96 4.28 -15.18
CA ILE A 192 16.44 3.17 -14.34
C ILE A 192 17.78 2.63 -14.84
N THR A 193 17.96 2.52 -16.15
CA THR A 193 19.26 2.13 -16.73
C THR A 193 20.35 3.10 -16.32
N ILE A 194 20.06 4.41 -16.38
CA ILE A 194 21.05 5.43 -16.01
C ILE A 194 21.37 5.42 -14.52
N TYR A 195 20.35 5.26 -13.69
CA TYR A 195 20.50 5.09 -12.26
C TYR A 195 21.44 3.91 -11.93
N ARG A 196 21.18 2.72 -12.50
CA ARG A 196 22.03 1.53 -12.33
C ARG A 196 23.46 1.73 -12.80
N THR A 197 23.66 2.34 -13.98
CA THR A 197 25.02 2.58 -14.50
C THR A 197 25.83 3.56 -13.67
N ALA A 198 25.18 4.39 -12.85
CA ALA A 198 25.84 5.34 -11.97
C ALA A 198 26.18 4.76 -10.59
N GLN A 199 25.66 3.58 -10.25
CA GLN A 199 25.89 2.93 -8.96
C GLN A 199 27.33 2.47 -8.79
N THR A 200 27.78 2.44 -7.54
CA THR A 200 29.07 1.84 -7.23
C THR A 200 28.96 0.31 -7.30
N PRO A 201 29.97 -0.41 -7.83
CA PRO A 201 29.87 -1.85 -8.09
C PRO A 201 29.80 -2.72 -6.82
N ASN A 202 29.96 -2.12 -5.64
CA ASN A 202 30.02 -2.83 -4.35
C ASN A 202 28.78 -2.57 -3.47
N GLU A 203 27.71 -2.00 -4.02
CA GLU A 203 26.47 -1.82 -3.28
C GLU A 203 25.74 -3.15 -3.09
N GLY A 204 25.38 -3.47 -1.84
CA GLY A 204 24.69 -4.72 -1.51
C GLY A 204 23.29 -4.85 -2.12
N HIS A 205 22.67 -3.73 -2.52
CA HIS A 205 21.41 -3.73 -3.26
C HIS A 205 21.26 -2.44 -4.07
N GLU A 206 20.70 -2.54 -5.28
CA GLU A 206 20.47 -1.42 -6.20
C GLU A 206 19.51 -0.33 -5.66
N ILE A 207 18.92 -0.46 -4.47
CA ILE A 207 17.95 0.52 -3.95
C ILE A 207 18.58 1.46 -2.93
N ILE A 208 19.74 1.06 -2.38
CA ILE A 208 20.36 1.71 -1.22
C ILE A 208 20.59 3.19 -1.50
N PRO A 209 21.17 3.62 -2.63
CA PRO A 209 21.39 5.05 -2.88
C PRO A 209 20.09 5.86 -2.88
N PHE A 210 19.00 5.27 -3.35
CA PHE A 210 17.70 5.92 -3.37
C PHE A 210 17.11 6.01 -1.95
N LEU A 211 17.16 4.93 -1.16
CA LEU A 211 16.71 4.98 0.25
C LEU A 211 17.55 5.96 1.09
N THR A 212 18.87 5.98 0.90
CA THR A 212 19.76 6.93 1.57
C THR A 212 19.45 8.37 1.16
N PHE A 213 19.14 8.63 -0.12
CA PHE A 213 18.68 9.93 -0.59
C PHE A 213 17.38 10.36 0.12
N ILE A 214 16.38 9.48 0.17
CA ILE A 214 15.09 9.75 0.82
C ILE A 214 15.28 9.99 2.33
N SER A 215 16.12 9.18 2.98
CA SER A 215 16.51 9.30 4.39
C SER A 215 17.08 10.69 4.68
N ARG A 216 18.11 11.10 3.92
CA ARG A 216 18.75 12.41 4.05
C ARG A 216 17.74 13.53 3.84
N LEU A 217 16.93 13.47 2.78
CA LEU A 217 15.92 14.49 2.51
C LEU A 217 14.91 14.64 3.65
N ALA A 218 14.50 13.53 4.27
CA ALA A 218 13.58 13.51 5.38
C ALA A 218 14.20 14.02 6.71
N ASP A 219 15.52 13.93 6.85
CA ASP A 219 16.24 14.41 8.02
C ASP A 219 16.47 15.93 8.01
N GLU A 220 16.50 16.56 6.83
CA GLU A 220 16.78 18.00 6.71
C GLU A 220 15.76 18.89 7.43
N ASN A 221 14.46 18.65 7.24
CA ASN A 221 13.41 19.39 7.94
C ASN A 221 12.04 18.68 7.95
N HIS A 222 11.15 19.14 8.84
CA HIS A 222 9.78 18.62 8.99
C HIS A 222 8.98 18.68 7.69
N THR A 223 9.04 19.78 6.94
CA THR A 223 8.30 19.96 5.69
C THR A 223 8.64 18.90 4.65
N ALA A 224 9.93 18.64 4.43
CA ALA A 224 10.44 17.62 3.52
C ALA A 224 10.03 16.22 4.01
N ARG A 225 10.16 15.97 5.32
CA ARG A 225 9.74 14.72 5.95
C ARG A 225 8.25 14.41 5.72
N VAL A 226 7.36 15.39 5.90
CA VAL A 226 5.93 15.20 5.59
C VAL A 226 5.71 14.95 4.10
N ALA A 227 6.37 15.71 3.24
CA ALA A 227 6.24 15.57 1.79
C ALA A 227 6.66 14.17 1.30
N VAL A 228 7.71 13.59 1.88
CA VAL A 228 8.17 12.22 1.58
C VAL A 228 7.09 11.18 1.90
N ILE A 229 6.44 11.29 3.06
CA ILE A 229 5.36 10.36 3.44
C ILE A 229 4.19 10.52 2.46
N GLU A 230 3.73 11.75 2.22
CA GLU A 230 2.60 12.03 1.35
C GLU A 230 2.86 11.66 -0.12
N ALA A 231 4.12 11.64 -0.54
CA ALA A 231 4.52 11.21 -1.87
C ALA A 231 4.35 9.70 -2.08
N GLY A 232 4.12 8.93 -1.01
CA GLY A 232 3.86 7.50 -1.09
C GLY A 232 5.02 6.61 -0.65
N LEU A 233 5.96 7.13 0.16
CA LEU A 233 7.09 6.34 0.69
C LEU A 233 6.63 5.00 1.27
N ILE A 234 5.54 5.00 2.04
CA ILE A 234 5.03 3.78 2.67
C ILE A 234 4.62 2.74 1.63
N GLY A 235 3.83 3.12 0.62
CA GLY A 235 3.41 2.21 -0.44
C GLY A 235 4.62 1.68 -1.22
N PHE A 236 5.63 2.53 -1.42
CA PHE A 236 6.90 2.14 -2.02
C PHE A 236 7.67 1.10 -1.17
N LEU A 237 7.81 1.31 0.13
CA LEU A 237 8.50 0.37 1.04
C LEU A 237 7.76 -0.98 1.14
N VAL A 238 6.42 -0.95 1.10
CA VAL A 238 5.60 -2.17 1.01
C VAL A 238 5.88 -2.92 -0.29
N ALA A 239 5.85 -2.22 -1.43
CA ALA A 239 6.12 -2.83 -2.73
C ALA A 239 7.54 -3.39 -2.84
N PHE A 240 8.52 -2.71 -2.24
CA PHE A 240 9.89 -3.18 -2.10
C PHE A 240 9.94 -4.49 -1.29
N HIS A 241 9.31 -4.51 -0.10
CA HIS A 241 9.33 -5.70 0.76
C HIS A 241 8.60 -6.92 0.16
N GLN A 242 7.57 -6.69 -0.66
CA GLN A 242 6.85 -7.76 -1.35
C GLN A 242 7.67 -8.48 -2.42
N ASP A 243 8.71 -7.82 -2.93
CA ASP A 243 9.50 -8.40 -3.98
C ASP A 243 10.45 -9.46 -3.42
N LYS A 244 10.20 -10.71 -3.84
CA LYS A 244 10.94 -11.89 -3.39
C LYS A 244 12.37 -11.96 -3.92
N THR A 245 12.74 -11.10 -4.86
CA THR A 245 14.13 -11.00 -5.35
C THR A 245 15.06 -10.33 -4.33
N ILE A 246 14.48 -9.76 -3.25
CA ILE A 246 15.14 -8.94 -2.26
C ILE A 246 15.39 -9.74 -0.98
N ASP A 247 16.17 -10.83 -1.10
CA ASP A 247 16.79 -11.47 0.07
C ASP A 247 18.05 -10.71 0.54
N ALA A 248 18.28 -9.49 0.04
CA ALA A 248 19.42 -8.66 0.40
C ALA A 248 19.20 -8.02 1.80
N PRO A 249 19.97 -8.42 2.83
CA PRO A 249 19.82 -7.90 4.19
C PRO A 249 20.07 -6.39 4.27
N ASP A 250 20.95 -5.87 3.42
CA ASP A 250 21.36 -4.46 3.42
C ASP A 250 20.23 -3.52 3.00
N GLY A 251 19.49 -3.86 1.93
CA GLY A 251 18.34 -3.07 1.49
C GLY A 251 17.23 -3.04 2.55
N THR A 252 17.01 -4.16 3.24
CA THR A 252 16.05 -4.26 4.35
C THR A 252 16.51 -3.48 5.59
N ALA A 253 17.81 -3.42 5.85
CA ALA A 253 18.37 -2.59 6.93
C ALA A 253 18.20 -1.10 6.64
N GLU A 254 18.48 -0.66 5.41
CA GLU A 254 18.33 0.73 5.00
C GLU A 254 16.85 1.17 5.02
N ALA A 255 15.95 0.32 4.51
CA ALA A 255 14.50 0.57 4.57
C ALA A 255 13.99 0.74 6.02
N ARG A 256 14.53 -0.04 6.96
CA ARG A 256 14.26 0.12 8.40
C ARG A 256 14.83 1.42 8.95
N GLY A 257 16.03 1.81 8.53
CA GLY A 257 16.62 3.10 8.88
C GLY A 257 15.71 4.26 8.48
N VAL A 258 15.26 4.26 7.21
CA VAL A 258 14.30 5.24 6.67
C VAL A 258 13.03 5.27 7.52
N LEU A 259 12.39 4.12 7.78
CA LEU A 259 11.19 4.05 8.63
C LEU A 259 11.42 4.60 10.05
N SER A 260 12.60 4.33 10.64
CA SER A 260 12.90 4.77 12.00
C SER A 260 12.90 6.30 12.13
N ILE A 261 13.36 7.02 11.11
CA ILE A 261 13.34 8.49 11.06
C ILE A 261 11.91 9.01 11.14
N PHE A 262 11.00 8.47 10.34
CA PHE A 262 9.59 8.90 10.34
C PHE A 262 8.85 8.52 11.62
N LEU A 263 9.13 7.35 12.18
CA LEU A 263 8.48 6.89 13.42
C LEU A 263 8.99 7.64 14.66
N SER A 264 10.15 8.30 14.58
CA SER A 264 10.69 9.12 15.67
C SER A 264 9.90 10.42 15.90
N ASP A 265 9.26 10.97 14.87
CA ASP A 265 8.49 12.21 14.93
C ASP A 265 7.02 11.92 15.32
N PRO A 266 6.51 12.42 16.46
CA PRO A 266 5.14 12.11 16.90
C PRO A 266 4.04 12.59 15.95
N GLN A 267 4.21 13.75 15.29
CA GLN A 267 3.19 14.28 14.38
C GLN A 267 3.12 13.47 13.11
N LEU A 268 4.28 13.04 12.62
CA LEU A 268 4.36 12.17 11.46
C LEU A 268 4.07 10.73 11.79
N ARG A 269 4.30 10.30 13.02
CA ARG A 269 3.75 9.05 13.52
C ARG A 269 2.24 9.10 13.37
N THR A 270 1.58 10.19 13.78
CA THR A 270 0.15 10.38 13.53
C THR A 270 -0.18 10.46 12.03
N ALA A 271 0.65 11.09 11.21
CA ALA A 271 0.45 11.11 9.76
C ALA A 271 0.64 9.72 9.10
N CYS A 272 1.55 8.89 9.60
CA CYS A 272 1.76 7.48 9.25
C CYS A 272 0.62 6.60 9.80
N GLU A 273 0.08 6.95 10.96
CA GLU A 273 -1.13 6.34 11.55
C GLU A 273 -2.36 6.64 10.66
N PHE A 274 -2.47 7.87 10.14
CA PHE A 274 -3.46 8.27 9.14
C PHE A 274 -3.16 7.69 7.76
N HIS A 275 -1.88 7.57 7.39
CA HIS A 275 -1.37 6.82 6.24
C HIS A 275 -1.30 5.32 6.54
N ARG A 276 -2.46 4.76 6.93
CA ARG A 276 -2.94 3.42 6.59
C ARG A 276 -2.00 2.23 6.90
N LEU A 277 -0.99 2.40 7.76
CA LEU A 277 -0.14 1.31 8.27
C LEU A 277 -0.73 0.60 9.48
N ASN A 278 -1.73 1.20 10.13
CA ASN A 278 -2.31 0.75 11.38
C ASN A 278 -3.20 -0.49 11.27
N LEU A 279 -3.26 -1.16 10.13
CA LEU A 279 -4.16 -2.31 9.98
C LEU A 279 -3.42 -3.62 9.73
N VAL A 280 -2.16 -3.60 9.26
CA VAL A 280 -1.54 -4.79 8.68
C VAL A 280 -0.17 -5.17 9.20
N TRP A 281 0.57 -4.31 9.92
CA TRP A 281 1.91 -4.77 10.31
C TRP A 281 1.88 -5.81 11.44
N PRO A 282 2.61 -6.94 11.28
CA PRO A 282 2.94 -7.89 12.33
C PRO A 282 3.21 -7.26 13.70
N ARG A 283 2.30 -7.44 14.66
CA ARG A 283 2.41 -7.09 16.08
C ARG A 283 3.58 -7.78 16.79
N GLY A 284 4.14 -8.86 16.23
CA GLY A 284 5.23 -9.62 16.85
C GLY A 284 6.64 -9.30 16.37
N SER A 285 6.83 -8.49 15.33
CA SER A 285 8.17 -8.10 14.92
C SER A 285 8.75 -7.10 15.93
N SER A 286 9.60 -7.59 16.84
CA SER A 286 10.44 -6.77 17.73
C SER A 286 11.38 -5.84 16.95
N HIS A 287 11.50 -6.02 15.64
CA HIS A 287 12.39 -5.29 14.75
C HIS A 287 11.74 -4.08 14.05
N ILE A 288 10.41 -3.92 14.11
CA ILE A 288 9.71 -2.73 13.57
C ILE A 288 8.61 -2.30 14.56
N PRO A 289 8.73 -1.15 15.25
CA PRO A 289 7.89 -0.77 16.38
C PRO A 289 6.53 -0.17 15.94
N LEU A 290 5.81 -0.86 15.05
CA LEU A 290 4.44 -0.49 14.63
C LEU A 290 3.36 -1.17 15.52
N THR A 291 3.79 -2.07 16.39
CA THR A 291 2.97 -2.96 17.23
C THR A 291 2.07 -2.24 18.23
N LYS A 292 2.33 -0.97 18.53
CA LYS A 292 1.56 -0.16 19.50
C LYS A 292 0.39 0.61 18.87
N TYR A 293 0.29 0.66 17.54
CA TYR A 293 -0.61 1.58 16.84
C TYR A 293 -1.46 0.93 15.75
N SER A 294 -1.48 -0.41 15.67
CA SER A 294 -2.62 -1.08 15.02
C SER A 294 -3.88 -0.40 15.57
N LEU A 295 -4.78 0.10 14.70
CA LEU A 295 -6.00 0.79 15.13
C LEU A 295 -6.54 0.01 16.33
N ASP A 296 -7.08 0.70 17.32
CA ASP A 296 -7.58 0.09 18.56
C ASP A 296 -8.73 -0.92 18.30
N MET A 297 -8.95 -1.35 17.05
CA MET A 297 -9.54 -2.59 16.57
C MET A 297 -9.20 -3.81 17.43
N GLY A 298 -8.02 -3.88 18.04
CA GLY A 298 -7.70 -4.93 19.02
C GLY A 298 -8.52 -4.84 20.32
N ASN A 299 -8.90 -3.62 20.72
CA ASN A 299 -9.82 -3.36 21.84
C ASN A 299 -11.29 -3.26 21.39
N LEU A 300 -11.55 -3.12 20.09
CA LEU A 300 -12.91 -3.15 19.55
C LEU A 300 -13.40 -4.59 19.49
N THR A 301 -14.56 -4.82 20.08
CA THR A 301 -15.26 -6.09 19.90
C THR A 301 -15.51 -6.35 18.41
N PRO A 302 -15.55 -7.62 17.98
CA PRO A 302 -16.04 -8.07 16.68
C PRO A 302 -17.14 -7.20 16.06
N ASN A 303 -18.20 -6.94 16.83
CA ASN A 303 -19.35 -6.16 16.38
C ASN A 303 -19.02 -4.69 16.10
N ARG A 304 -18.17 -4.05 16.91
CA ARG A 304 -17.76 -2.66 16.68
C ARG A 304 -16.91 -2.52 15.42
N ARG A 305 -16.03 -3.49 15.16
CA ARG A 305 -15.24 -3.52 13.92
C ARG A 305 -16.12 -3.66 12.69
N ARG A 306 -17.11 -4.57 12.75
CA ARG A 306 -18.08 -4.73 11.67
C ARG A 306 -18.87 -3.45 11.42
N LEU A 307 -19.32 -2.77 12.47
CA LEU A 307 -20.01 -1.48 12.34
C LEU A 307 -19.11 -0.41 11.70
N ALA A 308 -17.83 -0.35 12.09
CA ALA A 308 -16.87 0.56 11.49
C ALA A 308 -16.66 0.26 9.99
N TRP A 309 -16.60 -1.01 9.59
CA TRP A 309 -16.49 -1.38 8.19
C TRP A 309 -17.76 -1.09 7.39
N ARG A 310 -18.95 -1.25 8.00
CA ARG A 310 -20.22 -0.87 7.37
C ARG A 310 -20.30 0.62 7.04
N SER A 311 -19.69 1.48 7.85
CA SER A 311 -19.62 2.92 7.61
C SER A 311 -18.38 3.36 6.82
N ALA A 312 -17.47 2.45 6.51
CA ALA A 312 -16.25 2.77 5.78
C ALA A 312 -16.52 3.00 4.29
N GLU A 313 -15.80 3.96 3.71
CA GLU A 313 -15.79 4.18 2.27
C GLU A 313 -15.18 2.97 1.53
N ARG A 314 -15.68 2.69 0.33
CA ARG A 314 -15.23 1.54 -0.50
C ARG A 314 -13.73 1.56 -0.79
N ALA A 315 -13.16 2.74 -0.98
CA ALA A 315 -11.71 2.89 -1.16
C ALA A 315 -10.94 2.31 0.02
N LYS A 316 -11.41 2.54 1.25
CA LYS A 316 -10.80 2.03 2.49
C LYS A 316 -10.88 0.51 2.58
N ILE A 317 -12.00 -0.09 2.16
CA ILE A 317 -12.13 -1.56 2.15
C ILE A 317 -11.23 -2.18 1.09
N ARG A 318 -11.15 -1.58 -0.11
CA ARG A 318 -10.23 -2.03 -1.17
C ARG A 318 -8.78 -1.99 -0.69
N GLU A 319 -8.37 -0.88 -0.09
CA GLU A 319 -7.02 -0.71 0.44
C GLU A 319 -6.73 -1.77 1.50
N ARG A 320 -7.63 -1.95 2.47
CA ARG A 320 -7.52 -2.99 3.50
C ARG A 320 -7.36 -4.39 2.90
N LEU A 321 -8.11 -4.73 1.85
CA LEU A 321 -7.95 -6.00 1.14
C LEU A 321 -6.58 -6.12 0.46
N CYS A 322 -6.09 -5.06 -0.18
CA CYS A 322 -4.74 -5.04 -0.75
C CYS A 322 -3.66 -5.20 0.33
N GLU A 323 -3.85 -4.58 1.50
CA GLU A 323 -2.91 -4.73 2.62
C GLU A 323 -2.93 -6.17 3.18
N ILE A 324 -4.10 -6.78 3.35
CA ILE A 324 -4.23 -8.19 3.75
C ILE A 324 -3.50 -9.09 2.76
N GLN A 325 -3.64 -8.82 1.46
CA GLN A 325 -2.92 -9.53 0.42
C GLN A 325 -1.39 -9.44 0.58
N VAL A 326 -0.87 -8.31 1.06
CA VAL A 326 0.56 -8.14 1.39
C VAL A 326 0.95 -9.09 2.50
N VAL A 327 0.24 -9.08 3.64
CA VAL A 327 0.56 -9.92 4.79
C VAL A 327 0.49 -11.40 4.46
N LEU A 328 -0.54 -11.82 3.72
CA LEU A 328 -0.66 -13.20 3.25
C LEU A 328 0.37 -13.55 2.17
N GLY A 329 1.07 -12.57 1.61
CA GLY A 329 2.19 -12.75 0.68
C GLY A 329 3.55 -12.90 1.37
N MET A 330 3.66 -12.54 2.66
CA MET A 330 4.92 -12.62 3.40
C MET A 330 5.35 -14.07 3.64
N PRO A 331 6.66 -14.35 3.78
CA PRO A 331 7.15 -15.68 4.09
C PRO A 331 6.54 -16.26 5.38
N VAL A 332 6.33 -17.58 5.41
CA VAL A 332 5.61 -18.28 6.49
C VAL A 332 6.21 -18.02 7.88
N TYR A 333 7.53 -17.83 7.98
CA TYR A 333 8.18 -17.56 9.27
C TYR A 333 7.77 -16.22 9.88
N PHE A 334 7.46 -15.19 9.06
CA PHE A 334 6.91 -13.93 9.56
C PHE A 334 5.51 -14.14 10.13
N VAL A 335 4.68 -14.92 9.45
CA VAL A 335 3.28 -15.19 9.82
C VAL A 335 3.18 -15.80 11.24
N GLN A 336 4.19 -16.56 11.69
CA GLN A 336 4.18 -17.19 13.02
C GLN A 336 4.18 -16.17 14.16
N ASP A 337 4.90 -15.05 14.00
CA ASP A 337 4.97 -13.99 15.01
C ASP A 337 3.74 -13.06 14.99
N CYS A 338 2.80 -13.27 14.05
CA CYS A 338 1.69 -12.35 13.77
C CYS A 338 0.32 -12.89 14.18
N GLU A 339 0.24 -13.89 15.06
CA GLU A 339 -1.01 -14.62 15.32
C GLU A 339 -2.20 -13.68 15.65
N LYS A 340 -1.96 -12.64 16.44
CA LYS A 340 -2.98 -11.64 16.77
C LYS A 340 -3.44 -10.81 15.57
N ASP A 341 -2.54 -10.48 14.65
CA ASP A 341 -2.90 -9.75 13.42
C ASP A 341 -3.65 -10.64 12.46
N ILE A 342 -3.27 -11.90 12.39
CA ILE A 342 -3.95 -12.89 11.56
C ILE A 342 -5.38 -13.09 12.05
N PHE A 343 -5.60 -13.11 13.36
CA PHE A 343 -6.94 -13.14 13.94
C PHE A 343 -7.78 -11.95 13.45
N ASP A 344 -7.19 -10.76 13.52
CA ASP A 344 -7.83 -9.52 13.09
C ASP A 344 -8.09 -9.47 11.59
N VAL A 345 -7.18 -10.00 10.77
CA VAL A 345 -7.32 -10.15 9.33
C VAL A 345 -8.45 -11.11 8.99
N CYS A 346 -8.48 -12.28 9.64
CA CYS A 346 -9.55 -13.27 9.45
C CYS A 346 -10.92 -12.66 9.77
N PHE A 347 -11.01 -11.91 10.86
CA PHE A 347 -12.25 -11.25 11.25
C PHE A 347 -12.73 -10.20 10.23
N ASP A 348 -11.81 -9.38 9.72
CA ASP A 348 -12.11 -8.37 8.70
C ASP A 348 -12.58 -9.03 7.39
N LEU A 349 -11.89 -10.09 6.96
CA LEU A 349 -12.23 -10.85 5.75
C LEU A 349 -13.62 -11.51 5.83
N ILE A 350 -14.03 -11.96 7.02
CA ILE A 350 -15.40 -12.49 7.23
C ILE A 350 -16.42 -11.34 7.18
N SER A 351 -16.06 -10.15 7.65
CA SER A 351 -16.96 -9.00 7.74
C SER A 351 -17.20 -8.31 6.39
N PHE A 352 -16.21 -8.23 5.49
CA PHE A 352 -16.37 -7.50 4.21
C PHE A 352 -17.45 -8.05 3.29
N PRO A 353 -17.59 -9.38 3.09
CA PRO A 353 -18.64 -9.93 2.26
C PRO A 353 -20.03 -9.52 2.75
N GLU A 354 -20.26 -9.42 4.07
CA GLU A 354 -21.55 -9.04 4.65
C GLU A 354 -21.94 -7.59 4.29
N ILE A 355 -20.95 -6.71 4.21
CA ILE A 355 -21.11 -5.28 3.93
C ILE A 355 -21.41 -5.03 2.45
N MET A 356 -20.97 -5.93 1.58
CA MET A 356 -20.96 -5.77 0.12
C MET A 356 -22.15 -6.47 -0.56
N MET A 357 -23.35 -6.08 -0.15
CA MET A 357 -24.62 -6.64 -0.67
C MET A 357 -25.05 -6.03 -2.02
N GLY A 358 -24.35 -5.00 -2.52
CA GLY A 358 -24.65 -4.36 -3.81
C GLY A 358 -23.97 -5.03 -5.01
N ASN A 359 -24.66 -5.11 -6.15
CA ASN A 359 -24.10 -5.63 -7.41
C ASN A 359 -22.81 -4.92 -7.86
N ARG A 360 -22.58 -3.68 -7.41
CA ARG A 360 -21.39 -2.89 -7.75
C ARG A 360 -20.13 -3.27 -6.96
N ASP A 361 -20.24 -4.12 -5.94
CA ASP A 361 -19.14 -4.46 -5.03
C ASP A 361 -18.65 -5.90 -5.21
N TRP A 362 -19.05 -6.55 -6.31
CA TRP A 362 -18.71 -7.93 -6.63
C TRP A 362 -17.20 -8.20 -6.62
N ASP A 363 -16.39 -7.28 -7.16
CA ASP A 363 -14.94 -7.44 -7.23
C ASP A 363 -14.28 -7.48 -5.85
N LEU A 364 -14.73 -6.63 -4.94
CA LEU A 364 -14.19 -6.55 -3.58
C LEU A 364 -14.62 -7.74 -2.76
N ARG A 365 -15.88 -8.18 -2.89
CA ARG A 365 -16.37 -9.42 -2.28
C ARG A 365 -15.58 -10.63 -2.76
N ARG A 366 -15.30 -10.70 -4.07
CA ARG A 366 -14.51 -11.77 -4.68
C ARG A 366 -13.06 -11.75 -4.18
N LEU A 367 -12.45 -10.58 -4.06
CA LEU A 367 -11.12 -10.43 -3.49
C LEU A 367 -11.07 -10.81 -2.00
N ALA A 368 -12.05 -10.41 -1.20
CA ALA A 368 -12.15 -10.82 0.20
C ALA A 368 -12.26 -12.34 0.34
N LEU A 369 -13.11 -12.97 -0.48
CA LEU A 369 -13.27 -14.41 -0.49
C LEU A 369 -11.98 -15.12 -0.92
N SER A 370 -11.28 -14.62 -1.95
CA SER A 370 -10.02 -15.24 -2.38
C SER A 370 -8.92 -15.13 -1.34
N LEU A 371 -8.83 -14.00 -0.62
CA LEU A 371 -7.89 -13.84 0.49
C LEU A 371 -8.23 -14.73 1.68
N LEU A 372 -9.51 -14.91 2.00
CA LEU A 372 -9.97 -15.82 3.04
C LEU A 372 -9.64 -17.28 2.71
N LEU A 373 -9.86 -17.66 1.46
CA LEU A 373 -9.46 -18.96 0.91
C LEU A 373 -7.94 -19.15 0.98
N ARG A 374 -7.18 -18.09 0.74
CA ARG A 374 -5.72 -18.11 0.88
C ARG A 374 -5.28 -18.22 2.35
N CYS A 375 -5.99 -17.61 3.29
CA CYS A 375 -5.77 -17.81 4.73
C CYS A 375 -5.88 -19.29 5.12
N LEU A 376 -6.84 -20.01 4.55
CA LEU A 376 -6.97 -21.45 4.76
C LEU A 376 -5.74 -22.21 4.28
N ALA A 377 -5.14 -21.79 3.16
CA ALA A 377 -4.09 -22.53 2.46
C ALA A 377 -2.64 -22.20 2.89
N ILE A 378 -2.35 -21.04 3.49
CA ILE A 378 -0.96 -20.60 3.71
C ILE A 378 -0.26 -21.30 4.88
N SER A 379 -0.93 -21.42 6.03
CA SER A 379 -0.27 -21.84 7.27
C SER A 379 -1.24 -22.53 8.24
N PRO A 380 -0.81 -23.63 8.91
CA PRO A 380 -1.59 -24.28 9.97
C PRO A 380 -1.98 -23.33 11.11
N ILE A 381 -1.13 -22.32 11.39
CA ILE A 381 -1.41 -21.30 12.40
C ILE A 381 -2.59 -20.44 11.95
N VAL A 382 -2.54 -19.90 10.73
CA VAL A 382 -3.63 -19.09 10.17
C VAL A 382 -4.95 -19.86 10.13
N ARG A 383 -4.90 -21.13 9.70
CA ARG A 383 -6.05 -22.04 9.71
C ARG A 383 -6.63 -22.22 11.13
N SER A 384 -5.76 -22.43 12.12
CA SER A 384 -6.17 -22.59 13.52
C SER A 384 -6.77 -21.29 14.09
N THR A 385 -6.20 -20.14 13.75
CA THR A 385 -6.71 -18.82 14.13
C THR A 385 -8.09 -18.56 13.50
N LEU A 386 -8.26 -18.84 12.20
CA LEU A 386 -9.56 -18.71 11.54
C LEU A 386 -10.61 -19.64 12.14
N LYS A 387 -10.23 -20.89 12.47
CA LYS A 387 -11.10 -21.80 13.22
C LYS A 387 -11.53 -21.20 14.57
N ALA A 388 -10.60 -20.64 15.33
CA ALA A 388 -10.91 -19.99 16.61
C ALA A 388 -11.90 -18.83 16.43
N VAL A 389 -11.72 -18.01 15.39
CA VAL A 389 -12.67 -16.93 15.04
C VAL A 389 -14.06 -17.51 14.76
N LEU A 390 -14.20 -18.51 13.89
CA LEU A 390 -15.49 -19.08 13.51
C LEU A 390 -16.22 -19.75 14.69
N VAL A 391 -15.48 -20.41 15.59
CA VAL A 391 -16.05 -21.01 16.81
C VAL A 391 -16.64 -19.96 17.75
N MET A 392 -16.13 -18.71 17.70
CA MET A 392 -16.66 -17.58 18.49
C MET A 392 -17.87 -16.89 17.86
N LEU A 393 -18.17 -17.14 16.57
CA LEU A 393 -19.28 -16.50 15.88
C LEU A 393 -20.63 -17.14 16.24
N SER A 394 -21.70 -16.37 16.06
CA SER A 394 -23.09 -16.86 16.14
C SER A 394 -23.39 -17.90 15.06
N PHE A 395 -24.54 -18.56 15.19
CA PHE A 395 -25.01 -19.53 14.21
C PHE A 395 -25.19 -18.90 12.83
N GLU A 396 -25.83 -17.73 12.77
CA GLU A 396 -26.17 -17.02 11.54
C GLU A 396 -24.92 -16.57 10.78
N GLU A 397 -23.91 -16.09 11.51
CA GLU A 397 -22.62 -15.66 10.93
C GLU A 397 -21.82 -16.84 10.39
N ASN A 398 -21.80 -17.97 11.12
CA ASN A 398 -21.20 -19.19 10.63
C ASN A 398 -21.93 -19.73 9.39
N LEU A 399 -23.26 -19.75 9.41
CA LEU A 399 -24.08 -20.22 8.30
C LEU A 399 -23.81 -19.38 7.05
N ASP A 400 -23.82 -18.05 7.18
CA ASP A 400 -23.52 -17.13 6.08
C ASP A 400 -22.09 -17.32 5.55
N PHE A 401 -21.10 -17.47 6.44
CA PHE A 401 -19.72 -17.78 6.06
C PHE A 401 -19.62 -19.07 5.23
N PHE A 402 -20.16 -20.18 5.74
CA PHE A 402 -20.07 -21.47 5.08
C PHE A 402 -20.85 -21.48 3.76
N HIS A 403 -22.05 -20.89 3.73
CA HIS A 403 -22.85 -20.79 2.51
C HIS A 403 -22.12 -20.01 1.40
N ARG A 404 -21.41 -18.93 1.75
CA ARG A 404 -20.62 -18.12 0.80
C ARG A 404 -19.44 -18.85 0.19
N ILE A 405 -18.90 -19.87 0.87
CA ILE A 405 -17.77 -20.66 0.35
C ILE A 405 -18.30 -21.92 -0.35
N ILE A 406 -19.23 -22.65 0.27
CA ILE A 406 -19.80 -23.89 -0.25
C ILE A 406 -20.51 -23.63 -1.59
N TYR A 407 -21.33 -22.58 -1.68
CA TYR A 407 -22.09 -22.33 -2.90
C TYR A 407 -21.19 -22.14 -4.15
N PRO A 408 -20.15 -21.27 -4.15
CA PRO A 408 -19.21 -21.19 -5.27
C PRO A 408 -18.45 -22.49 -5.56
N LEU A 409 -18.11 -23.29 -4.53
CA LEU A 409 -17.43 -24.57 -4.70
C LEU A 409 -18.35 -25.64 -5.32
N LEU A 410 -19.64 -25.64 -5.01
CA LEU A 410 -20.61 -26.57 -5.61
C LEU A 410 -20.85 -26.33 -7.11
N HIS A 411 -20.71 -25.09 -7.57
CA HIS A 411 -20.98 -24.72 -8.97
C HIS A 411 -19.75 -24.89 -9.88
N LEU A 412 -18.73 -25.60 -9.40
CA LEU A 412 -17.46 -25.76 -10.06
C LEU A 412 -17.49 -26.47 -11.41
N GLU A 413 -18.35 -27.47 -11.54
CA GLU A 413 -18.44 -28.31 -12.74
C GLU A 413 -19.01 -27.55 -13.96
N THR A 414 -19.57 -26.35 -13.76
CA THR A 414 -20.32 -25.63 -14.80
C THR A 414 -19.52 -24.55 -15.55
N GLY A 415 -18.26 -24.29 -15.17
CA GLY A 415 -17.38 -23.40 -15.93
C GLY A 415 -16.25 -22.77 -15.12
N ASN A 416 -15.25 -22.23 -15.82
CA ASN A 416 -14.02 -21.57 -15.33
C ASN A 416 -14.29 -20.50 -14.24
N SER A 417 -14.58 -20.93 -13.01
CA SER A 417 -14.65 -20.05 -11.87
C SER A 417 -13.23 -19.69 -11.46
N SER A 418 -12.81 -18.51 -11.90
CA SER A 418 -11.55 -17.86 -11.49
C SER A 418 -11.26 -17.86 -9.98
N ILE A 419 -12.28 -18.00 -9.11
CA ILE A 419 -12.10 -18.16 -7.65
C ILE A 419 -11.43 -19.49 -7.34
N VAL A 420 -11.78 -20.55 -8.05
CA VAL A 420 -11.17 -21.88 -7.83
C VAL A 420 -9.83 -21.99 -8.47
N THR A 421 -9.60 -21.35 -9.61
CA THR A 421 -8.23 -21.23 -10.12
C THR A 421 -7.32 -20.55 -9.09
N GLN A 422 -7.79 -19.48 -8.45
CA GLN A 422 -7.05 -18.79 -7.39
C GLN A 422 -6.87 -19.65 -6.13
N LEU A 423 -7.91 -20.37 -5.68
CA LEU A 423 -7.82 -21.27 -4.54
C LEU A 423 -6.87 -22.44 -4.83
N SER A 424 -6.99 -23.05 -6.00
CA SER A 424 -6.12 -24.13 -6.45
C SER A 424 -4.68 -23.64 -6.53
N GLU A 425 -4.42 -22.50 -7.16
CA GLU A 425 -3.09 -21.89 -7.22
C GLU A 425 -2.52 -21.64 -5.81
N ALA A 426 -3.32 -21.04 -4.92
CA ALA A 426 -2.92 -20.81 -3.53
C ALA A 426 -2.59 -22.11 -2.77
N ILE A 427 -3.42 -23.15 -2.89
CA ILE A 427 -3.18 -24.45 -2.24
C ILE A 427 -1.93 -25.12 -2.81
N HIS A 428 -1.78 -25.14 -4.14
CA HIS A 428 -0.63 -25.77 -4.81
C HIS A 428 0.69 -25.06 -4.47
N THR A 429 0.66 -23.75 -4.18
CA THR A 429 1.87 -23.02 -3.77
C THR A 429 2.36 -23.37 -2.36
N HIS A 430 1.51 -23.89 -1.47
CA HIS A 430 1.81 -24.03 -0.03
C HIS A 430 1.66 -25.44 0.53
N HIS A 431 0.90 -26.33 -0.11
CA HIS A 431 0.61 -27.66 0.38
C HIS A 431 0.78 -28.73 -0.71
N THR A 432 0.83 -29.99 -0.28
CA THR A 432 0.77 -31.15 -1.17
C THR A 432 -0.49 -31.12 -2.03
N ILE A 433 -0.45 -31.83 -3.17
CA ILE A 433 -1.51 -31.94 -4.20
C ILE A 433 -2.79 -32.54 -3.59
N LYS A 434 -3.49 -31.79 -2.74
CA LYS A 434 -4.84 -32.09 -2.27
C LYS A 434 -5.82 -31.28 -3.09
N ASP A 435 -6.94 -31.90 -3.42
CA ASP A 435 -8.03 -31.20 -4.06
C ASP A 435 -8.52 -30.04 -3.16
N PRO A 436 -8.78 -28.84 -3.71
CA PRO A 436 -9.28 -27.71 -2.95
C PRO A 436 -10.56 -27.95 -2.15
N ILE A 437 -11.46 -28.79 -2.68
CA ILE A 437 -12.71 -29.16 -2.02
C ILE A 437 -12.40 -30.03 -0.80
N ASP A 438 -11.52 -31.02 -0.94
CA ASP A 438 -11.10 -31.89 0.17
C ASP A 438 -10.45 -31.07 1.28
N TYR A 439 -9.59 -30.11 0.92
CA TYR A 439 -8.93 -29.23 1.88
C TYR A 439 -9.94 -28.39 2.67
N PHE A 440 -10.94 -27.82 1.99
CA PHE A 440 -11.99 -27.04 2.65
C PHE A 440 -12.91 -27.90 3.51
N VAL A 441 -13.25 -29.11 3.07
CA VAL A 441 -14.05 -30.06 3.85
C VAL A 441 -13.32 -30.46 5.13
N ASP A 442 -12.02 -30.80 5.05
CA ASP A 442 -11.17 -31.06 6.22
C ASP A 442 -11.24 -29.89 7.22
N PHE A 443 -11.17 -28.65 6.73
CA PHE A 443 -11.28 -27.46 7.57
C PHE A 443 -12.67 -27.30 8.20
N ALA A 444 -13.74 -27.49 7.42
CA ALA A 444 -15.11 -27.40 7.92
C ALA A 444 -15.38 -28.42 9.04
N VAL A 445 -14.83 -29.64 8.91
CA VAL A 445 -14.86 -30.68 9.96
C VAL A 445 -14.15 -30.19 11.22
N ASP A 446 -12.98 -29.58 11.08
CA ASP A 446 -12.23 -29.06 12.22
C ASP A 446 -12.97 -27.92 12.94
N VAL A 447 -13.69 -27.07 12.21
CA VAL A 447 -14.51 -25.99 12.80
C VAL A 447 -15.74 -26.58 13.49
N ALA A 448 -16.43 -27.51 12.84
CA ALA A 448 -17.60 -28.19 13.42
C ALA A 448 -17.25 -28.93 14.72
N SER A 449 -16.05 -29.51 14.82
CA SER A 449 -15.62 -30.18 16.05
C SER A 449 -15.35 -29.21 17.22
N GLY A 450 -15.31 -27.90 16.97
CA GLY A 450 -15.04 -26.88 17.98
C GLY A 450 -16.28 -26.41 18.75
N SER A 451 -17.48 -26.50 18.15
CA SER A 451 -18.73 -26.07 18.78
C SER A 451 -19.95 -26.68 18.10
N GLN A 452 -20.96 -27.07 18.89
CA GLN A 452 -22.24 -27.57 18.37
C GLN A 452 -22.93 -26.55 17.46
N THR A 453 -22.81 -25.25 17.77
CA THR A 453 -23.36 -24.16 16.96
C THR A 453 -22.73 -24.14 15.57
N SER A 454 -21.40 -24.23 15.51
CA SER A 454 -20.68 -24.27 14.23
C SER A 454 -20.98 -25.55 13.45
N ALA A 455 -21.09 -26.70 14.12
CA ALA A 455 -21.46 -27.96 13.46
C ALA A 455 -22.84 -27.91 12.78
N ARG A 456 -23.84 -27.31 13.45
CA ARG A 456 -25.16 -27.08 12.86
C ARG A 456 -25.09 -26.13 11.67
N ALA A 457 -24.37 -25.01 11.81
CA ALA A 457 -24.23 -24.04 10.73
C ALA A 457 -23.57 -24.64 9.48
N VAL A 458 -22.57 -25.51 9.65
CA VAL A 458 -21.91 -26.23 8.55
C VAL A 458 -22.87 -27.19 7.85
N LEU A 459 -23.68 -27.94 8.60
CA LEU A 459 -24.68 -28.84 8.04
C LEU A 459 -25.76 -28.09 7.24
N ASP A 460 -26.27 -26.98 7.80
CA ASP A 460 -27.31 -26.16 7.18
C ASP A 460 -26.78 -25.38 5.96
N ALA A 461 -25.47 -25.17 5.86
CA ALA A 461 -24.80 -24.58 4.70
C ALA A 461 -24.60 -25.56 3.52
N ASP A 462 -25.20 -26.76 3.58
CA ASP A 462 -25.17 -27.79 2.53
C ASP A 462 -23.78 -28.41 2.28
N ILE A 463 -23.02 -28.65 3.36
CA ILE A 463 -21.73 -29.37 3.28
C ILE A 463 -21.88 -30.79 2.71
N ILE A 464 -23.08 -31.38 2.82
CA ILE A 464 -23.37 -32.73 2.33
C ILE A 464 -23.29 -32.78 0.80
N SER A 465 -23.85 -31.78 0.12
CA SER A 465 -23.67 -31.65 -1.33
C SER A 465 -22.21 -31.45 -1.69
N LEU A 466 -21.42 -30.75 -0.87
CA LEU A 466 -20.01 -30.55 -1.18
C LEU A 466 -19.19 -31.83 -0.99
N LEU A 467 -19.50 -32.62 0.05
CA LEU A 467 -18.91 -33.94 0.30
C LEU A 467 -19.07 -34.89 -0.90
N SER A 468 -20.16 -34.81 -1.67
CA SER A 468 -20.30 -35.65 -2.87
C SER A 468 -19.25 -35.35 -3.94
N HIS A 469 -18.72 -34.13 -3.98
CA HIS A 469 -17.72 -33.66 -4.96
C HIS A 469 -16.26 -33.85 -4.50
N THR A 470 -16.04 -34.29 -3.26
CA THR A 470 -14.69 -34.61 -2.73
C THR A 470 -14.07 -35.83 -3.44
N THR A 471 -12.72 -35.90 -3.45
CA THR A 471 -11.98 -37.06 -3.98
C THR A 471 -11.80 -38.20 -2.98
N HIS A 472 -12.25 -37.98 -1.72
CA HIS A 472 -12.25 -39.00 -0.67
C HIS A 472 -12.98 -40.28 -1.09
N ASP A 473 -12.51 -41.44 -0.63
CA ASP A 473 -13.24 -42.69 -0.83
C ASP A 473 -14.57 -42.71 -0.04
N PRO A 474 -15.54 -43.54 -0.45
CA PRO A 474 -16.87 -43.57 0.19
C PRO A 474 -16.85 -43.81 1.70
N ASN A 475 -15.86 -44.56 2.23
CA ASN A 475 -15.78 -44.80 3.67
C ASN A 475 -15.35 -43.54 4.41
N THR A 476 -14.33 -42.84 3.90
CA THR A 476 -13.93 -41.54 4.46
C THR A 476 -15.06 -40.52 4.38
N LYS A 477 -15.81 -40.43 3.27
CA LYS A 477 -16.99 -39.56 3.19
C LYS A 477 -18.03 -39.88 4.28
N GLY A 478 -18.28 -41.17 4.50
CA GLY A 478 -19.17 -41.65 5.56
C GLY A 478 -18.69 -41.28 6.97
N GLU A 479 -17.39 -41.42 7.23
CA GLU A 479 -16.77 -41.04 8.50
C GLU A 479 -16.85 -39.52 8.75
N LEU A 480 -16.52 -38.70 7.75
CA LEU A 480 -16.60 -37.24 7.85
C LEU A 480 -18.04 -36.78 8.13
N LEU A 481 -19.03 -37.36 7.44
CA LEU A 481 -20.44 -37.08 7.70
C LEU A 481 -20.86 -37.49 9.11
N ALA A 482 -20.45 -38.67 9.56
CA ALA A 482 -20.73 -39.13 10.92
C ALA A 482 -20.16 -38.17 11.98
N ARG A 483 -18.94 -37.63 11.74
CA ARG A 483 -18.33 -36.61 12.60
C ARG A 483 -19.14 -35.31 12.65
N PHE A 484 -19.63 -34.81 11.52
CA PHE A 484 -20.50 -33.61 11.51
C PHE A 484 -21.80 -33.83 12.29
N VAL A 485 -22.46 -34.96 12.06
CA VAL A 485 -23.72 -35.32 12.74
C VAL A 485 -23.52 -35.45 14.24
N ALA A 486 -22.45 -36.13 14.66
CA ALA A 486 -22.09 -36.29 16.07
C ALA A 486 -21.77 -34.94 16.72
N ALA A 487 -20.97 -34.08 16.06
CA ALA A 487 -20.61 -32.77 16.57
C ALA A 487 -21.83 -31.82 16.71
N ALA A 488 -22.83 -31.94 15.84
CA ALA A 488 -24.08 -31.19 15.92
C ALA A 488 -25.01 -31.66 17.07
N GLY A 489 -24.65 -32.73 17.78
CA GLY A 489 -25.38 -33.25 18.94
C GLY A 489 -26.68 -33.96 18.57
N PHE A 490 -26.79 -34.47 17.35
CA PHE A 490 -27.89 -35.33 16.97
C PHE A 490 -27.67 -36.70 17.63
N SER A 491 -28.40 -36.96 18.72
CA SER A 491 -28.31 -38.18 19.53
C SER A 491 -28.99 -39.40 18.91
N GLN A 492 -29.64 -39.24 17.75
CA GLN A 492 -30.20 -40.35 16.99
C GLN A 492 -29.35 -40.64 15.75
N PRO A 493 -29.18 -41.92 15.38
CA PRO A 493 -28.52 -42.26 14.13
C PRO A 493 -29.29 -41.61 12.99
N TYR A 494 -28.66 -40.67 12.30
CA TYR A 494 -29.15 -40.18 11.01
C TYR A 494 -29.46 -41.41 10.14
N PRO A 495 -30.62 -41.46 9.46
CA PRO A 495 -30.93 -42.59 8.59
C PRO A 495 -29.75 -42.79 7.63
N ASN A 496 -29.27 -44.04 7.56
CA ASN A 496 -28.04 -44.45 6.89
C ASN A 496 -27.65 -43.51 5.73
N PRO A 497 -26.50 -42.83 5.77
CA PRO A 497 -26.06 -41.91 4.72
C PRO A 497 -26.16 -42.46 3.30
N ALA A 498 -25.97 -43.78 3.14
CA ALA A 498 -26.13 -44.48 1.87
C ALA A 498 -27.58 -44.42 1.32
N LEU A 499 -28.60 -44.29 2.18
CA LEU A 499 -30.00 -44.11 1.79
C LEU A 499 -30.31 -42.66 1.39
N ILE A 500 -29.66 -41.66 1.99
CA ILE A 500 -29.83 -40.25 1.62
C ILE A 500 -29.13 -39.98 0.27
N TYR A 501 -27.90 -40.48 0.11
CA TYR A 501 -27.15 -40.39 -1.14
C TYR A 501 -27.89 -41.05 -2.33
N ASN A 502 -28.50 -42.22 -2.11
CA ASN A 502 -29.34 -42.87 -3.12
C ASN A 502 -30.66 -42.14 -3.40
N ARG A 503 -31.22 -41.42 -2.42
CA ARG A 503 -32.48 -40.68 -2.58
C ARG A 503 -32.30 -39.43 -3.44
N ASP A 504 -31.17 -38.74 -3.31
CA ASP A 504 -30.85 -37.58 -4.14
C ASP A 504 -30.34 -37.98 -5.54
N GLN A 505 -29.62 -39.10 -5.67
CA GLN A 505 -29.33 -39.66 -7.00
C GLN A 505 -30.59 -40.10 -7.74
N ARG A 506 -31.56 -40.76 -7.08
CA ARG A 506 -32.85 -41.13 -7.70
C ARG A 506 -33.72 -39.92 -8.09
N ARG A 507 -33.68 -38.83 -7.29
CA ARG A 507 -34.34 -37.57 -7.64
C ARG A 507 -33.70 -36.88 -8.85
N ARG A 508 -32.38 -36.95 -9.00
CA ARG A 508 -31.66 -36.40 -10.16
C ARG A 508 -31.78 -37.29 -11.42
N SER A 509 -31.96 -38.60 -11.28
CA SER A 509 -32.09 -39.54 -12.41
C SER A 509 -33.53 -39.70 -12.94
N GLY A 510 -34.51 -38.97 -12.39
CA GLY A 510 -35.92 -39.01 -12.83
C GLY A 510 -36.58 -40.39 -12.74
N THR A 511 -35.97 -41.32 -12.00
CA THR A 511 -36.42 -42.71 -11.89
C THR A 511 -37.07 -42.89 -10.52
N VAL A 512 -38.41 -42.90 -10.52
CA VAL A 512 -39.25 -43.12 -9.33
C VAL A 512 -39.13 -44.57 -8.86
#